data_AF-A0A834K7A9-F1
#
_entry.id   AF-A0A834K7A9-F1
#
_cell.length_a   1.000
_cell.length_b   1.000
_cell.length_c   1.000
_cell.angle_alpha   90.00
_cell.angle_beta   90.00
_cell.angle_gamma   90.00
#
_symmetry.space_group_name_H-M   'P 1'
#
loop_
_entity.id
_entity.type
_entity.pdbx_description
1 polymer ?
#
loop_
_entity_poly.entity_id
_entity_poly.type
_entity_poly.pdbx_seq_one_letter_code
_entity_poly.pdbx_strand_id
1 'polypeptide(L)'
;MDQYFKSYEELDVHRLMLNDTSRTLAYKNAILNYTDKFKDKIVIDVGAGTGILSIFCAQAGAKTVYAIEASELAKMCEEVIIENNLGNVIKVIHSKIEDLDSNVIQKADIIVSEWMGFYLVHEGMLESLLFARDNFLLEGGILFPSVAKLYASPCQLSSMFQFWDNICGVSMK
;
A
#
# COMPACT_ATOMS: atom_id res chain seq x y z
N MET A 1 1.86 5.71 19.86
CA MET A 1 1.56 4.71 18.82
C MET A 1 0.19 5.07 18.29
N ASP A 2 0.12 5.57 17.05
CA ASP A 2 -1.12 6.10 16.45
C ASP A 2 -2.22 5.04 16.41
N GLN A 3 -3.47 5.45 16.67
CA GLN A 3 -4.64 4.59 16.61
C GLN A 3 -4.83 3.94 15.22
N TYR A 4 -4.35 4.60 14.17
CA TYR A 4 -4.29 4.07 12.80
C TYR A 4 -3.47 2.77 12.72
N PHE A 5 -2.20 2.76 13.16
CA PHE A 5 -1.35 1.57 13.07
C PHE A 5 -1.91 0.39 13.85
N LYS A 6 -2.47 0.66 15.04
CA LYS A 6 -3.06 -0.39 15.88
C LYS A 6 -4.22 -1.12 15.20
N SER A 7 -5.00 -0.43 14.36
CA SER A 7 -6.07 -1.06 13.59
C SER A 7 -5.55 -1.91 12.42
N TYR A 8 -4.42 -1.54 11.82
CA TYR A 8 -3.78 -2.30 10.74
C TYR A 8 -3.01 -3.52 11.28
N GLU A 9 -2.54 -3.50 12.52
CA GLU A 9 -1.87 -4.66 13.14
C GLU A 9 -2.80 -5.88 13.31
N GLU A 10 -4.11 -5.73 13.12
CA GLU A 10 -5.06 -6.83 13.16
C GLU A 10 -4.94 -7.71 11.90
N LEU A 11 -4.65 -9.00 12.10
CA LEU A 11 -4.53 -9.99 11.01
C LEU A 11 -5.76 -10.05 10.10
N ASP A 12 -6.95 -9.75 10.63
CA ASP A 12 -8.20 -9.75 9.85
C ASP A 12 -8.22 -8.63 8.80
N VAL A 13 -7.59 -7.48 9.06
CA VAL A 13 -7.45 -6.38 8.07
C VAL A 13 -6.55 -6.84 6.93
N HIS A 14 -5.40 -7.45 7.24
CA HIS A 14 -4.51 -7.99 6.21
C HIS A 14 -5.12 -9.14 5.43
N ARG A 15 -5.90 -10.00 6.11
CA ARG A 15 -6.65 -11.06 5.45
C ARG A 15 -7.72 -10.50 4.51
N LEU A 16 -8.44 -9.45 4.91
CA LEU A 16 -9.40 -8.76 4.04
C LEU A 16 -8.69 -8.21 2.80
N MET A 17 -7.57 -7.52 2.99
CA MET A 17 -6.77 -6.95 1.90
C MET A 17 -6.22 -8.02 0.94
N LEU A 18 -5.67 -9.12 1.46
CA LEU A 18 -5.11 -10.21 0.65
C LEU A 18 -6.20 -11.02 -0.07
N ASN A 19 -7.39 -11.14 0.51
CA ASN A 19 -8.54 -11.76 -0.15
C ASN A 19 -9.19 -10.87 -1.21
N ASP A 20 -8.92 -9.56 -1.21
CA ASP A 20 -9.22 -8.70 -2.35
C ASP A 20 -8.30 -9.04 -3.52
N THR A 21 -8.75 -10.04 -4.28
CA THR A 21 -8.07 -10.52 -5.48
C THR A 21 -8.00 -9.44 -6.57
N SER A 22 -9.01 -8.57 -6.69
CA SER A 22 -9.00 -7.52 -7.72
C SER A 22 -7.91 -6.51 -7.44
N ARG A 23 -7.81 -6.03 -6.20
CA ARG A 23 -6.75 -5.14 -5.72
C ARG A 23 -5.37 -5.78 -5.93
N THR A 24 -5.17 -6.99 -5.41
CA THR A 24 -3.86 -7.65 -5.44
C THR A 24 -3.41 -8.02 -6.85
N LEU A 25 -4.32 -8.50 -7.70
CA LEU A 25 -4.02 -8.81 -9.10
C LEU A 25 -3.74 -7.56 -9.93
N ALA A 26 -4.38 -6.43 -9.64
CA ALA A 26 -4.10 -5.18 -10.35
C ALA A 26 -2.62 -4.77 -10.18
N TYR A 27 -2.10 -4.79 -8.94
CA TYR A 27 -0.67 -4.54 -8.69
C TYR A 27 0.22 -5.60 -9.30
N LYS A 28 -0.09 -6.89 -9.07
CA LYS A 28 0.70 -8.00 -9.64
C LYS A 28 0.85 -7.86 -11.15
N ASN A 29 -0.25 -7.60 -11.85
CA ASN A 29 -0.26 -7.44 -13.30
C ASN A 29 0.47 -6.16 -13.72
N ALA A 30 0.29 -5.04 -13.02
CA ALA A 30 0.99 -3.80 -13.32
C ALA A 30 2.52 -3.92 -13.15
N ILE A 31 2.98 -4.75 -12.21
CA ILE A 31 4.41 -4.97 -11.96
C ILE A 31 4.97 -6.03 -12.93
N LEU A 32 4.34 -7.21 -12.99
CA LEU A 32 4.85 -8.36 -13.76
C LEU A 32 4.61 -8.27 -15.27
N ASN A 33 3.69 -7.42 -15.75
CA ASN A 33 3.56 -7.18 -17.20
C ASN A 33 4.56 -6.13 -17.72
N TYR A 34 5.23 -5.41 -16.83
CA TYR A 34 6.20 -4.37 -17.16
C TYR A 34 7.56 -4.63 -16.52
N THR A 35 7.99 -5.89 -16.48
CA THR A 35 9.26 -6.30 -15.84
C THR A 35 10.46 -5.51 -16.33
N ASP A 36 10.51 -5.12 -17.61
CA ASP A 36 11.56 -4.28 -18.18
C ASP A 36 11.71 -2.92 -17.47
N LYS A 37 10.66 -2.43 -16.81
CA LYS A 37 10.72 -1.21 -15.99
C LYS A 37 11.33 -1.46 -14.61
N PHE A 38 11.17 -2.66 -14.07
CA PHE A 38 11.64 -3.03 -12.72
C PHE A 38 13.03 -3.68 -12.73
N LYS A 39 13.41 -4.33 -13.84
CA LYS A 39 14.66 -5.05 -13.93
C LYS A 39 15.86 -4.16 -13.61
N ASP A 40 16.72 -4.65 -12.71
CA ASP A 40 17.94 -3.98 -12.23
C ASP A 40 17.69 -2.60 -11.56
N LYS A 41 16.44 -2.31 -11.17
CA LYS A 41 16.05 -1.04 -10.53
C LYS A 41 16.02 -1.09 -9.01
N ILE A 42 16.13 0.08 -8.39
CA ILE A 42 15.86 0.29 -6.97
C ILE A 42 14.40 0.68 -6.80
N VAL A 43 13.69 -0.04 -5.95
CA VAL A 43 12.26 0.16 -5.67
C VAL A 43 12.07 0.47 -4.19
N ILE A 44 11.16 1.40 -3.87
CA ILE A 44 10.64 1.60 -2.51
C ILE A 44 9.17 1.18 -2.49
N ASP A 45 8.80 0.34 -1.53
CA ASP A 45 7.41 -0.04 -1.23
C ASP A 45 6.98 0.69 0.04
N VAL A 46 6.11 1.70 -0.09
CA VAL A 46 5.67 2.55 1.02
C VAL A 46 4.39 1.98 1.63
N GLY A 47 4.44 1.61 2.91
CA GLY A 47 3.35 0.89 3.57
C GLY A 47 3.34 -0.57 3.13
N ALA A 48 4.49 -1.24 3.22
CA ALA A 48 4.67 -2.57 2.66
C ALA A 48 3.75 -3.63 3.28
N GLY A 49 3.28 -3.43 4.50
CA GLY A 49 2.40 -4.34 5.23
C GLY A 49 3.01 -5.73 5.32
N THR A 50 2.41 -6.70 4.63
CA THR A 50 2.90 -8.09 4.57
C THR A 50 4.09 -8.29 3.62
N GLY A 51 4.45 -7.28 2.83
CA GLY A 51 5.53 -7.34 1.82
C GLY A 51 5.10 -7.92 0.47
N ILE A 52 3.82 -8.14 0.22
CA ILE A 52 3.35 -8.78 -1.02
C ILE A 52 3.74 -8.00 -2.29
N LEU A 53 3.66 -6.67 -2.26
CA LEU A 53 4.05 -5.82 -3.40
C LEU A 53 5.57 -5.80 -3.59
N SER A 54 6.31 -5.73 -2.49
CA SER A 54 7.77 -5.92 -2.49
C SER A 54 8.21 -7.23 -3.15
N ILE A 55 7.51 -8.34 -2.87
CA ILE A 55 7.76 -9.63 -3.51
C ILE A 55 7.49 -9.59 -5.01
N PHE A 56 6.40 -8.97 -5.45
CA PHE A 56 6.15 -8.82 -6.89
C PHE A 56 7.25 -7.99 -7.59
N CYS A 57 7.76 -6.95 -6.94
CA CYS A 57 8.86 -6.14 -7.48
C CYS A 57 10.15 -6.97 -7.60
N ALA A 58 10.47 -7.78 -6.59
CA ALA A 58 11.62 -8.69 -6.65
C ALA A 58 11.45 -9.75 -7.75
N GLN A 59 10.25 -10.34 -7.90
CA GLN A 59 9.93 -11.27 -8.99
C GLN A 59 10.03 -10.62 -10.37
N ALA A 60 9.76 -9.32 -10.48
CA ALA A 60 9.95 -8.54 -11.71
C ALA A 60 11.43 -8.24 -12.04
N GLY A 61 12.37 -8.63 -11.16
CA GLY A 61 13.81 -8.46 -11.37
C GLY A 61 14.39 -7.19 -10.77
N ALA A 62 13.71 -6.55 -9.80
CA ALA A 62 14.28 -5.43 -9.06
C ALA A 62 15.63 -5.80 -8.45
N LYS A 63 16.61 -4.89 -8.55
CA LYS A 63 17.94 -5.05 -7.95
C LYS A 63 17.87 -4.99 -6.43
N THR A 64 17.07 -4.08 -5.91
CA THR A 64 16.86 -3.89 -4.48
C THR A 64 15.47 -3.33 -4.26
N VAL A 65 14.77 -3.86 -3.26
CA VAL A 65 13.48 -3.33 -2.80
C VAL A 65 13.62 -2.92 -1.34
N TYR A 66 13.32 -1.66 -1.03
CA TYR A 66 13.19 -1.17 0.34
C TYR A 66 11.72 -1.23 0.74
N ALA A 67 11.37 -2.20 1.59
CA ALA A 67 10.02 -2.37 2.12
C ALA A 67 9.87 -1.55 3.40
N ILE A 68 9.21 -0.39 3.30
CA ILE A 68 9.05 0.54 4.42
C ILE A 68 7.71 0.26 5.09
N GLU A 69 7.75 -0.16 6.35
CA GLU A 69 6.57 -0.47 7.14
C GLU A 69 6.71 0.14 8.53
N ALA A 70 5.72 0.90 8.98
CA ALA A 70 5.78 1.64 10.23
C ALA A 70 5.14 0.92 11.42
N SER A 71 4.34 -0.11 11.14
CA SER A 71 3.68 -0.95 12.15
C SER A 71 4.51 -2.18 12.51
N GLU A 72 4.09 -2.89 13.56
CA GLU A 72 4.71 -4.14 14.00
C GLU A 72 4.67 -5.27 12.94
N LEU A 73 3.91 -5.10 11.86
CA LEU A 73 3.90 -6.02 10.72
C LEU A 73 5.23 -6.08 9.99
N ALA A 74 6.13 -5.12 10.20
CA ALA A 74 7.49 -5.18 9.66
C ALA A 74 8.19 -6.51 10.00
N LYS A 75 7.99 -7.06 11.20
CA LYS A 75 8.55 -8.37 11.60
C LYS A 75 7.96 -9.52 10.79
N MET A 76 6.64 -9.52 10.60
CA MET A 76 5.97 -10.51 9.76
C MET A 76 6.40 -10.37 8.29
N CYS A 77 6.56 -9.14 7.79
CA CYS A 77 7.08 -8.88 6.46
C CYS A 77 8.46 -9.52 6.26
N GLU A 78 9.37 -9.36 7.22
CA GLU A 78 10.69 -10.02 7.22
C GLU A 78 10.56 -11.55 7.15
N GLU A 79 9.70 -12.15 7.97
CA GLU A 79 9.45 -13.60 7.96
C GLU A 79 8.93 -14.08 6.61
N VAL A 80 7.96 -13.38 6.01
CA VAL A 80 7.42 -13.69 4.68
C VAL A 80 8.53 -13.60 3.62
N ILE A 81 9.39 -12.58 3.67
CA ILE A 81 10.50 -12.41 2.72
C ILE A 81 11.53 -13.54 2.86
N ILE A 82 11.85 -13.96 4.09
CA ILE A 82 12.75 -15.08 4.36
C ILE A 82 12.17 -16.38 3.81
N GLU A 83 10.90 -16.67 4.07
CA GLU A 83 10.21 -17.87 3.59
C GLU A 83 10.21 -17.95 2.05
N ASN A 84 10.17 -16.80 1.38
CA ASN A 84 10.22 -16.73 -0.09
C ASN A 84 11.65 -16.65 -0.66
N ASN A 85 12.70 -16.76 0.16
CA ASN A 85 14.11 -16.69 -0.24
C ASN A 85 14.49 -15.38 -0.95
N LEU A 86 13.91 -14.25 -0.53
CA LEU A 86 14.12 -12.94 -1.17
C LEU A 86 14.91 -11.93 -0.31
N GLY A 87 15.46 -12.36 0.83
CA GLY A 87 16.19 -11.48 1.76
C GLY A 87 17.48 -10.86 1.20
N ASN A 88 17.99 -11.35 0.06
CA ASN A 88 19.11 -10.74 -0.66
C ASN A 88 18.68 -9.56 -1.56
N VAL A 89 17.39 -9.46 -1.88
CA VAL A 89 16.82 -8.42 -2.77
C VAL A 89 16.00 -7.42 -1.96
N ILE A 90 15.17 -7.91 -1.02
CA ILE A 90 14.23 -7.09 -0.26
C ILE A 90 14.81 -6.81 1.12
N LYS A 91 14.82 -5.54 1.51
CA LYS A 91 15.24 -5.05 2.82
C LYS A 91 14.05 -4.40 3.50
N VAL A 92 13.59 -4.99 4.60
CA VAL A 92 12.54 -4.39 5.43
C VAL A 92 13.14 -3.32 6.31
N ILE A 93 12.45 -2.19 6.41
CA ILE A 93 12.81 -1.07 7.27
C ILE A 93 11.59 -0.73 8.11
N HIS A 94 11.67 -1.07 9.40
CA HIS A 94 10.64 -0.73 10.37
C HIS A 94 10.71 0.77 10.72
N SER A 95 10.00 1.60 9.97
CA SER A 95 10.01 3.05 10.11
C SER A 95 8.85 3.71 9.36
N LYS A 96 8.47 4.92 9.77
CA LYS A 96 7.69 5.82 8.92
C LYS A 96 8.60 6.36 7.81
N ILE A 97 8.08 6.53 6.60
CA ILE A 97 8.88 7.06 5.49
C ILE A 97 9.35 8.50 5.76
N GLU A 98 8.58 9.24 6.55
CA GLU A 98 8.85 10.61 7.00
C GLU A 98 10.00 10.69 8.01
N ASP A 99 10.23 9.64 8.79
CA ASP A 99 11.25 9.58 9.83
C ASP A 99 12.59 9.00 9.30
N LEU A 100 12.61 8.54 8.05
CA LEU A 100 13.77 7.88 7.46
C LEU A 100 14.84 8.89 7.05
N ASP A 101 16.07 8.72 7.55
CA ASP A 101 17.21 9.52 7.09
C ASP A 101 17.55 9.13 5.64
N SER A 102 17.65 10.14 4.76
CA SER A 102 18.04 10.02 3.35
C SER A 102 19.35 9.26 3.10
N ASN A 103 20.23 9.14 4.10
CA ASN A 103 21.49 8.40 4.00
C ASN A 103 21.32 6.89 4.23
N VAL A 104 20.18 6.44 4.76
CA VAL A 104 19.91 5.03 5.06
C VAL A 104 19.60 4.22 3.81
N ILE A 105 18.93 4.85 2.84
CA ILE A 105 18.54 4.21 1.58
C ILE A 105 19.00 5.02 0.37
N GLN A 106 19.19 4.33 -0.75
CA GLN A 106 19.40 5.00 -2.03
C GLN A 106 18.08 5.56 -2.56
N LYS A 107 18.15 6.67 -3.31
CA LYS A 107 17.01 7.13 -4.10
C LYS A 107 16.57 6.04 -5.07
N ALA A 108 15.25 5.89 -5.22
CA ALA A 108 14.65 4.84 -6.02
C ALA A 108 14.35 5.30 -7.44
N ASP A 109 14.41 4.34 -8.37
CA ASP A 109 13.86 4.52 -9.72
C ASP A 109 12.32 4.46 -9.70
N ILE A 110 11.76 3.68 -8.77
CA ILE A 110 10.33 3.40 -8.68
C ILE A 110 9.87 3.45 -7.22
N ILE A 111 8.72 4.08 -6.97
CA ILE A 111 7.97 3.89 -5.72
C ILE A 111 6.66 3.18 -6.03
N VAL A 112 6.39 2.09 -5.31
CA VAL A 112 5.12 1.38 -5.27
C VAL A 112 4.46 1.66 -3.93
N SER A 113 3.15 1.86 -3.91
CA SER A 113 2.41 1.97 -2.64
C SER A 113 0.94 1.67 -2.85
N GLU A 114 0.36 0.94 -1.90
CA GLU A 114 -1.09 0.82 -1.77
C GLU A 114 -1.61 1.85 -0.78
N TRP A 115 -1.73 3.09 -1.26
CA TRP A 115 -2.01 4.27 -0.42
C TRP A 115 -3.48 4.64 -0.35
N MET A 116 -4.34 4.03 -1.18
CA MET A 116 -5.70 4.49 -1.40
C MET A 116 -6.59 4.18 -0.19
N GLY A 117 -7.25 5.20 0.34
CA GLY A 117 -8.24 5.06 1.40
C GLY A 117 -9.68 5.04 0.87
N PHE A 118 -10.64 5.13 1.78
CA PHE A 118 -12.06 5.29 1.41
C PHE A 118 -12.27 6.57 0.62
N TYR A 119 -13.13 6.52 -0.40
CA TYR A 119 -13.33 7.62 -1.34
C TYR A 119 -12.00 8.19 -1.87
N LEU A 120 -11.02 7.31 -2.08
CA LEU A 120 -9.64 7.56 -2.50
C LEU A 120 -8.72 8.21 -1.44
N VAL A 121 -9.22 9.19 -0.68
CA VAL A 121 -8.37 10.06 0.15
C VAL A 121 -8.60 9.95 1.65
N HIS A 122 -9.70 9.36 2.10
CA HIS A 122 -10.02 9.26 3.53
C HIS A 122 -9.31 8.06 4.16
N GLU A 123 -8.57 8.28 5.25
CA GLU A 123 -7.76 7.25 5.94
C GLU A 123 -6.74 6.56 5.01
N GLY A 124 -6.28 7.26 3.98
CA GLY A 124 -5.23 6.79 3.07
C GLY A 124 -3.83 7.28 3.47
N MET A 125 -2.83 6.85 2.69
CA MET A 125 -1.41 7.20 2.87
C MET A 125 -0.89 8.12 1.76
N LEU A 126 -1.77 8.94 1.15
CA LEU A 126 -1.40 9.81 0.03
C LEU A 126 -0.29 10.80 0.44
N GLU A 127 -0.35 11.36 1.65
CA GLU A 127 0.67 12.29 2.15
C GLU A 127 2.04 11.62 2.26
N SER A 128 2.10 10.40 2.82
CA SER A 128 3.33 9.61 2.90
C SER A 128 3.89 9.25 1.54
N LEU A 129 3.02 8.91 0.56
CA LEU A 129 3.46 8.67 -0.82
C LEU A 129 4.07 9.93 -1.45
N LEU A 130 3.43 11.09 -1.27
CA LEU A 130 3.95 12.36 -1.80
C LEU A 130 5.27 12.75 -1.14
N PHE A 131 5.40 12.55 0.16
CA PHE A 131 6.66 12.73 0.88
C PHE A 131 7.76 11.80 0.32
N ALA A 132 7.43 10.53 0.11
CA ALA A 132 8.34 9.55 -0.47
C ALA A 132 8.82 9.97 -1.87
N ARG A 133 7.89 10.43 -2.72
CA ARG A 133 8.18 10.95 -4.06
C ARG A 133 9.17 12.11 -4.00
N ASP A 134 8.90 13.10 -3.17
CA ASP A 134 9.66 14.35 -3.17
C ASP A 134 11.07 14.19 -2.61
N ASN A 135 11.26 13.24 -1.68
CA ASN A 135 12.54 13.07 -0.99
C ASN A 135 13.36 11.89 -1.52
N PHE A 136 12.73 10.80 -1.94
CA PHE A 136 13.41 9.53 -2.24
C PHE A 136 13.28 9.06 -3.69
N LEU A 137 12.44 9.68 -4.52
CA LEU A 137 12.39 9.32 -5.95
C LEU A 137 13.47 10.08 -6.73
N LEU A 138 14.08 9.41 -7.70
CA LEU A 138 14.94 10.06 -8.69
C LEU A 138 14.11 10.96 -9.62
N GLU A 139 14.74 11.99 -10.17
CA GLU A 139 14.11 12.78 -11.24
C GLU A 139 13.78 11.87 -12.43
N GLY A 140 12.53 11.92 -12.90
CA GLY A 140 12.02 11.01 -13.93
C GLY A 140 11.68 9.59 -13.45
N GLY A 141 11.75 9.33 -12.14
CA GLY A 141 11.28 8.08 -11.53
C GLY A 141 9.78 7.88 -11.66
N ILE A 142 9.32 6.65 -11.40
CA ILE A 142 7.94 6.23 -11.67
C ILE A 142 7.20 5.95 -10.35
N LEU A 143 5.96 6.44 -10.24
CA LEU A 143 5.03 6.04 -9.19
C LEU A 143 4.08 4.95 -9.66
N PHE A 144 3.81 3.98 -8.80
CA PHE A 144 2.83 2.93 -9.02
C PHE A 144 1.83 2.85 -7.85
N PRO A 145 0.55 3.19 -8.07
CA PRO A 145 -0.02 3.81 -9.28
C PRO A 145 0.39 5.29 -9.42
N SER A 146 0.47 5.78 -10.67
CA SER A 146 0.78 7.19 -10.97
C SER A 146 -0.44 8.09 -11.16
N VAL A 147 -1.62 7.49 -11.35
CA VAL A 147 -2.88 8.19 -11.61
C VAL A 147 -3.99 7.53 -10.80
N ALA A 148 -4.77 8.35 -10.11
CA ALA A 148 -6.03 7.96 -9.51
C ALA A 148 -7.13 8.95 -9.93
N LYS A 149 -8.36 8.46 -10.09
CA LYS A 149 -9.51 9.26 -10.51
C LYS A 149 -10.70 8.93 -9.63
N LEU A 150 -11.31 9.96 -9.05
CA LEU A 150 -12.56 9.84 -8.33
C LEU A 150 -13.72 10.09 -9.30
N TYR A 151 -14.66 9.17 -9.36
CA TYR A 151 -15.87 9.29 -10.16
C TYR A 151 -17.09 9.41 -9.24
N ALA A 152 -18.10 10.16 -9.67
CA ALA A 152 -19.36 10.31 -8.96
C ALA A 152 -20.53 10.22 -9.95
N SER A 153 -21.63 9.62 -9.49
CA SER A 153 -22.91 9.58 -10.21
C SER A 153 -24.04 9.71 -9.19
N PRO A 154 -25.14 10.41 -9.51
CA PRO A 154 -26.34 10.36 -8.69
C PRO A 154 -26.81 8.91 -8.50
N CYS A 155 -27.27 8.57 -7.29
CA CYS A 155 -27.92 7.31 -6.99
C CYS A 155 -29.12 7.54 -6.04
N GLN A 156 -30.08 6.61 -6.05
CA GLN A 156 -31.20 6.62 -5.12
C GLN A 156 -31.27 5.26 -4.42
N LEU A 157 -31.22 5.28 -3.09
CA LEU A 157 -31.34 4.09 -2.24
C LEU A 157 -32.54 4.27 -1.31
N SER A 158 -33.75 4.08 -1.83
CA SER A 158 -34.99 4.28 -1.05
C SER A 158 -35.05 3.39 0.19
N SER A 159 -34.47 2.18 0.14
CA SER A 159 -34.40 1.24 1.26
C SER A 159 -33.58 1.74 2.44
N MET A 160 -32.58 2.60 2.23
CA MET A 160 -31.79 3.18 3.32
C MET A 160 -32.62 4.05 4.27
N PHE A 161 -33.68 4.67 3.74
CA PHE A 161 -34.57 5.54 4.51
C PHE A 161 -35.73 4.77 5.16
N GLN A 162 -36.06 3.58 4.64
CA GLN A 162 -37.15 2.75 5.16
C GLN A 162 -36.87 2.20 6.56
N PHE A 163 -35.61 1.88 6.88
CA PHE A 163 -35.22 1.41 8.22
C PHE A 163 -35.67 2.39 9.31
N TRP A 164 -35.55 3.69 9.05
CA TRP A 164 -35.87 4.75 10.02
C TRP A 164 -37.37 5.02 10.17
N ASP A 165 -38.22 4.41 9.34
CA ASP A 165 -39.68 4.63 9.38
C ASP A 165 -40.28 4.12 10.69
N ASN A 166 -39.77 3.00 11.19
CA ASN A 166 -40.25 2.36 12.39
C ASN A 166 -39.14 1.55 13.07
N ILE A 167 -38.63 2.07 14.18
CA ILE A 167 -37.78 1.33 15.10
C ILE A 167 -38.60 1.04 16.34
N CYS A 168 -39.04 -0.21 16.48
CA CYS A 168 -39.83 -0.69 17.63
C CYS A 168 -41.09 0.15 17.89
N GLY A 169 -41.82 0.55 16.85
CA GLY A 169 -43.03 1.37 16.96
C GLY A 169 -42.79 2.88 16.94
N VAL A 170 -41.54 3.33 16.90
CA VAL A 170 -41.16 4.76 16.92
C VAL A 170 -40.62 5.18 15.56
N SER A 171 -41.15 6.28 15.01
CA SER A 171 -40.58 6.89 13.80
C SER A 171 -39.31 7.66 14.16
N MET A 172 -38.25 7.44 13.38
CA MET A 172 -36.95 8.12 13.52
C MET A 172 -36.72 9.15 12.40
N LYS A 173 -37.78 9.52 11.68
CA LYS A 173 -37.79 10.56 10.65
C LYS A 173 -37.91 11.96 11.26
#